data_AF-A0A151A8V4-F1
#
_entry.id   AF-A0A151A8V4-F1
#
_cell.length_a   1.000
_cell.length_b   1.000
_cell.length_c   1.000
_cell.angle_alpha   90.00
_cell.angle_beta   90.00
_cell.angle_gamma   90.00
#
_symmetry.space_group_name_H-M   'P 1'
#
loop_
_entity.id
_entity.type
_entity.pdbx_description
1 polymer ?
#
loop_
_entity_poly.entity_id
_entity_poly.type
_entity_poly.pdbx_seq_one_letter_code
_entity_poly.pdbx_strand_id
1 'polypeptide(L)'
;MSILLPTARETNAGEELPAQLEELIVLDNDYSLLQDTWTIRDSKTGATLAKITSRGALAILARRKLPLGGLIQHKYEITDADGAHVGTIRGKLSLRDRYEITIDDATTVPKESIVAAAIVIDAIQGN
;
A
#
# COMPACT_ATOMS: atom_id res chain seq x y z
N MET A 1 -3.67 -11.42 9.14
CA MET A 1 -3.08 -12.33 8.13
C MET A 1 -1.75 -11.73 7.69
N SER A 2 -0.68 -12.52 7.64
CA SER A 2 0.69 -12.05 7.37
C SER A 2 1.26 -12.72 6.13
N ILE A 3 1.81 -11.96 5.17
CA ILE A 3 2.39 -12.49 3.92
C ILE A 3 3.80 -11.93 3.74
N LEU A 4 4.76 -12.80 3.39
CA LEU A 4 6.14 -12.42 3.08
C LEU A 4 6.27 -12.08 1.59
N LEU A 5 6.87 -10.94 1.25
CA LEU A 5 7.00 -10.47 -0.13
C LEU A 5 8.45 -10.15 -0.50
N PRO A 6 8.95 -10.64 -1.65
CA PRO A 6 10.22 -10.20 -2.24
C PRO A 6 10.12 -8.78 -2.78
N THR A 7 11.17 -7.96 -2.64
CA THR A 7 11.37 -6.78 -3.49
C THR A 7 12.08 -7.16 -4.80
N ALA A 8 11.58 -6.64 -5.92
CA ALA A 8 12.14 -6.93 -7.24
C ALA A 8 13.28 -5.97 -7.58
N ARG A 9 14.43 -6.50 -8.00
CA ARG A 9 15.44 -5.79 -8.80
C ARG A 9 15.51 -6.40 -10.20
N GLU A 10 15.70 -5.56 -11.21
CA GLU A 10 15.85 -5.99 -12.61
C GLU A 10 17.02 -6.96 -12.73
N THR A 11 16.75 -8.20 -13.15
CA THR A 11 17.76 -9.22 -13.42
C THR A 11 17.95 -9.38 -14.93
N ASN A 12 19.19 -9.24 -15.39
CA ASN A 12 19.58 -9.57 -16.75
C ASN A 12 19.61 -11.10 -16.91
N ALA A 13 19.10 -11.58 -18.04
CA ALA A 13 18.99 -13.01 -18.33
C ALA A 13 20.37 -13.66 -18.47
N GLY A 14 20.75 -14.48 -17.49
CA GLY A 14 21.98 -15.30 -17.55
C GLY A 14 22.57 -15.72 -16.20
N GLU A 15 22.16 -15.11 -15.08
CA GLU A 15 22.68 -15.47 -13.75
C GLU A 15 21.74 -16.45 -13.04
N GLU A 16 22.29 -17.60 -12.60
CA GLU A 16 21.65 -18.45 -11.60
C GLU A 16 21.24 -17.56 -10.41
N LEU A 17 19.99 -17.66 -9.97
CA LEU A 17 19.44 -16.85 -8.88
C LEU A 17 20.39 -16.92 -7.67
N PRO A 18 21.11 -15.83 -7.30
CA PRO A 18 21.86 -15.84 -6.07
C PRO A 18 20.85 -16.00 -4.91
N ALA A 19 21.30 -16.52 -3.78
CA ALA A 19 20.50 -16.73 -2.56
C ALA A 19 19.98 -15.41 -1.91
N GLN A 20 19.74 -14.36 -2.70
CA GLN A 20 19.47 -13.00 -2.28
C GLN A 20 18.11 -12.51 -2.81
N LEU A 21 17.01 -13.09 -2.32
CA LEU A 21 15.80 -12.29 -2.10
C LEU A 21 16.05 -11.41 -0.87
N GLU A 22 16.92 -10.40 -0.99
CA GLU A 22 17.54 -9.80 0.21
C GLU A 22 16.77 -8.68 0.91
N GLU A 23 15.63 -8.25 0.38
CA GLU A 23 14.69 -7.37 1.08
C GLU A 23 13.28 -7.96 1.04
N LEU A 24 13.00 -8.78 2.05
CA LEU A 24 11.69 -9.33 2.31
C LEU A 24 10.91 -8.35 3.20
N ILE A 25 9.66 -8.07 2.83
CA ILE A 25 8.71 -7.37 3.72
C ILE A 25 7.66 -8.35 4.22
N VAL A 26 7.14 -8.09 5.42
CA VAL A 26 5.94 -8.73 5.94
C VAL A 26 4.78 -7.76 5.77
N LEU A 27 3.72 -8.21 5.11
CA LEU A 27 2.49 -7.49 4.98
C LEU A 27 1.47 -8.04 5.97
N ASP A 28 1.08 -7.21 6.93
CA ASP A 28 0.09 -7.54 7.95
C ASP A 28 -1.22 -6.83 7.72
N ASN A 29 -2.29 -7.61 7.62
CA ASN A 29 -3.65 -7.10 7.51
C ASN A 29 -4.34 -7.06 8.88
N ASP A 30 -4.80 -5.87 9.26
CA ASP A 30 -5.78 -5.67 10.32
C ASP A 30 -7.13 -5.33 9.67
N TYR A 31 -8.01 -6.33 9.63
CA TYR A 31 -9.32 -6.22 9.02
C TYR A 31 -10.32 -5.78 10.09
N SER A 32 -10.77 -4.54 10.02
CA SER A 32 -11.91 -4.07 10.81
C SER A 32 -13.09 -3.80 9.88
N LEU A 33 -14.32 -3.88 10.40
CA LEU A 33 -15.53 -3.61 9.61
C LEU A 33 -15.60 -2.18 9.03
N LEU A 34 -14.73 -1.26 9.48
CA LEU A 34 -14.80 0.17 9.15
C LEU A 34 -13.55 0.71 8.45
N GLN A 35 -12.41 0.05 8.61
CA GLN A 35 -11.13 0.48 8.08
C GLN A 35 -10.25 -0.73 7.81
N ASP A 36 -9.75 -0.84 6.58
CA ASP A 36 -8.75 -1.83 6.19
C ASP A 36 -7.38 -1.20 6.36
N THR A 37 -6.58 -1.76 7.26
CA THR A 37 -5.21 -1.28 7.49
C THR A 37 -4.22 -2.37 7.17
N TRP A 38 -3.38 -2.09 6.18
CA TRP A 38 -2.26 -2.93 5.80
C TRP A 38 -0.97 -2.32 6.34
N THR A 39 -0.27 -3.05 7.20
CA THR A 39 1.01 -2.64 7.77
C THR A 39 2.14 -3.35 7.03
N ILE A 40 3.09 -2.57 6.53
CA ILE A 40 4.30 -3.06 5.88
C ILE A 40 5.40 -3.07 6.93
N ARG A 41 6.03 -4.23 7.15
CA ARG A 41 7.13 -4.40 8.10
C ARG A 41 8.37 -4.97 7.43
N ASP A 42 9.53 -4.58 7.94
CA ASP A 42 10.78 -5.22 7.60
C ASP A 42 10.79 -6.67 8.15
N SER A 43 11.10 -7.66 7.31
CA SER A 43 11.00 -9.06 7.72
C SER A 43 12.08 -9.49 8.71
N LYS A 44 13.20 -8.75 8.79
CA LYS A 44 14.36 -9.12 9.61
C LYS A 44 14.23 -8.55 11.03
N THR A 45 13.74 -7.33 11.13
CA THR A 45 13.62 -6.56 12.38
C THR A 45 12.19 -6.51 12.91
N GLY A 46 11.19 -6.77 12.08
CA GLY A 46 9.78 -6.60 12.41
C GLY A 46 9.36 -5.12 12.53
N ALA A 47 10.25 -4.18 12.22
CA ALA A 47 9.97 -2.74 12.31
C ALA A 47 8.89 -2.35 11.29
N THR A 48 7.97 -1.48 11.71
CA THR A 48 6.99 -0.90 10.78
C THR A 48 7.71 0.04 9.83
N LEU A 49 7.52 -0.15 8.53
CA LEU A 49 8.05 0.73 7.50
C LEU A 49 6.97 1.72 7.04
N ALA A 50 5.75 1.23 6.84
CA ALA A 50 4.63 2.03 6.36
C ALA A 50 3.28 1.40 6.67
N LYS A 51 2.22 2.20 6.52
CA LYS A 51 0.84 1.75 6.58
C LYS A 51 0.08 2.22 5.34
N ILE A 52 -0.72 1.32 4.77
CA ILE A 52 -1.69 1.60 3.72
C ILE A 52 -3.06 1.45 4.34
N THR A 53 -3.79 2.55 4.46
CA THR A 53 -5.11 2.57 5.11
C THR A 53 -6.21 2.92 4.12
N SER A 54 -7.30 2.17 4.13
CA SER A 54 -8.51 2.59 3.41
C SER A 54 -9.11 3.78 4.16
N ARG A 55 -9.40 4.87 3.45
CA ARG A 55 -10.13 5.99 4.07
C ARG A 55 -11.61 5.65 4.20
N GLY A 56 -11.93 4.74 5.11
CA GLY A 56 -13.29 4.48 5.55
C GLY A 56 -13.81 5.69 6.33
N ALA A 57 -14.79 6.40 5.77
CA ALA A 57 -15.68 7.40 6.40
C ALA A 57 -15.09 8.61 7.17
N LEU A 58 -13.85 8.63 7.64
CA LEU A 58 -13.30 9.74 8.45
C LEU A 58 -13.05 11.02 7.64
N ALA A 59 -12.74 10.89 6.34
CA ALA A 59 -12.71 12.03 5.42
C ALA A 59 -14.12 12.58 5.08
N ILE A 60 -15.18 11.83 5.40
CA ILE A 60 -16.59 12.24 5.19
C ILE A 60 -17.07 13.10 6.37
N LEU A 61 -16.64 12.82 7.61
CA LEU A 61 -17.01 13.64 8.78
C LEU A 61 -16.38 15.04 8.77
N ALA A 62 -15.22 15.22 8.14
CA ALA A 62 -14.61 16.54 7.95
C ALA A 62 -15.37 17.42 6.93
N ARG A 63 -16.31 16.86 6.15
CA ARG A 63 -16.96 17.55 5.02
C ARG A 63 -18.44 17.83 5.25
N ARG A 64 -18.80 18.34 6.43
CA ARG A 64 -20.17 18.83 6.78
C ARG A 64 -20.59 20.10 5.99
N LYS A 65 -20.22 20.27 4.72
CA LYS A 65 -20.56 21.44 3.87
C LYS A 65 -20.56 21.21 2.34
N LEU A 66 -20.67 20.00 1.81
CA LEU A 66 -20.97 19.85 0.36
C LEU A 66 -22.33 19.15 0.15
N PRO A 67 -23.33 19.83 -0.42
CA PRO A 67 -24.32 19.12 -1.22
C PRO A 67 -23.59 18.64 -2.48
N LEU A 68 -23.93 17.47 -2.99
CA LEU A 68 -23.54 16.88 -4.29
C LEU A 68 -22.91 15.50 -4.08
N GLY A 69 -23.59 14.49 -4.65
CA GLY A 69 -23.18 13.09 -4.72
C GLY A 69 -21.90 12.90 -5.54
N GLY A 70 -20.77 13.27 -4.97
CA GLY A 70 -19.45 12.99 -5.52
C GLY A 70 -19.09 11.53 -5.28
N LEU A 71 -18.90 10.79 -6.37
CA LEU A 71 -18.28 9.48 -6.47
C LEU A 71 -17.22 9.28 -5.36
N ILE A 72 -17.54 8.46 -4.35
CA ILE A 72 -16.60 8.14 -3.27
C ILE A 72 -15.56 7.19 -3.86
N GLN A 73 -14.50 7.74 -4.45
CA GLN A 73 -13.39 6.93 -4.94
C GLN A 73 -12.69 6.30 -3.73
N HIS A 74 -12.53 4.98 -3.76
CA HIS A 74 -11.73 4.22 -2.80
C HIS A 74 -10.29 4.74 -2.87
N LYS A 75 -9.93 5.60 -1.93
CA LYS A 75 -8.60 6.22 -1.84
C LYS A 75 -7.90 5.63 -0.64
N TYR A 76 -6.79 4.94 -0.88
CA TYR A 76 -5.89 4.54 0.19
C TYR A 76 -4.91 5.68 0.50
N GLU A 77 -4.50 5.76 1.75
CA GLU A 77 -3.47 6.66 2.24
C GLU A 77 -2.24 5.85 2.64
N ILE A 78 -1.08 6.29 2.19
CA ILE A 78 0.22 5.74 2.58
C ILE A 78 0.80 6.67 3.64
N THR A 79 1.16 6.12 4.79
CA THR A 79 1.90 6.81 5.84
C THR A 79 3.17 6.05 6.18
N ASP A 80 4.16 6.75 6.72
CA ASP A 80 5.34 6.11 7.30
C ASP A 80 5.05 5.49 8.68
N ALA A 81 6.10 5.02 9.34
CA ALA A 81 6.04 4.42 10.66
C ALA A 81 5.50 5.37 11.75
N ASP A 82 5.78 6.67 11.63
CA ASP A 82 5.37 7.72 12.56
C ASP A 82 3.97 8.28 12.23
N GLY A 83 3.39 7.86 11.10
CA GLY A 83 2.08 8.29 10.63
C GLY A 83 2.13 9.56 9.77
N ALA A 84 3.31 10.02 9.37
CA ALA A 84 3.43 11.13 8.45
C ALA A 84 3.00 10.72 7.04
N HIS A 85 2.44 11.67 6.29
CA HIS A 85 1.93 11.41 4.95
C HIS A 85 3.07 11.14 3.97
N VAL A 86 2.99 10.00 3.29
CA VAL A 86 3.96 9.55 2.28
C VAL A 86 3.37 9.60 0.88
N GLY A 87 2.08 9.29 0.74
CA GLY A 87 1.42 9.29 -0.55
C GLY A 87 0.02 8.71 -0.57
N THR A 88 -0.48 8.41 -1.77
CA THR A 88 -1.85 7.91 -1.97
C THR A 88 -1.94 6.89 -3.07
N ILE A 89 -2.90 5.96 -2.94
CA ILE A 89 -3.27 5.02 -4.01
C ILE A 89 -4.69 5.33 -4.43
N ARG A 90 -4.93 5.51 -5.73
CA ARG A 90 -6.24 5.81 -6.31
C ARG A 90 -6.58 4.79 -7.39
N GLY A 91 -7.75 4.16 -7.29
CA GLY A 91 -8.32 3.39 -8.40
C GLY A 91 -8.92 4.32 -9.45
N LYS A 92 -8.60 4.13 -10.73
CA LYS A 92 -9.33 4.78 -11.83
C LYS A 92 -10.59 3.97 -12.16
N LEU A 93 -11.74 4.64 -12.21
CA LEU A 93 -13.02 4.06 -12.65
C LEU A 93 -12.93 3.69 -14.13
N SER A 94 -12.41 2.50 -14.43
CA SER A 94 -12.22 1.97 -15.79
C SER A 94 -12.44 0.47 -15.71
N LEU A 95 -13.08 -0.12 -16.74
CA LEU A 95 -13.33 -1.56 -16.92
C LEU A 95 -12.05 -2.43 -17.01
N ARG A 96 -10.90 -1.84 -16.69
CA ARG A 96 -9.56 -2.43 -16.61
C ARG A 96 -8.90 -1.80 -15.40
N ASP A 97 -8.63 -2.63 -14.40
CA ASP A 97 -8.12 -2.27 -13.08
C ASP A 97 -6.79 -1.51 -13.20
N ARG A 98 -6.86 -0.18 -13.18
CA ARG A 98 -5.69 0.69 -13.20
C ARG A 98 -5.61 1.45 -11.89
N TYR A 99 -4.54 1.18 -11.16
CA TYR A 99 -4.16 1.93 -9.97
C TYR A 99 -3.14 3.01 -10.32
N GLU A 100 -3.29 4.15 -9.68
CA GLU A 100 -2.30 5.21 -9.67
C GLU A 100 -1.77 5.34 -8.24
N ILE A 101 -0.49 5.02 -8.06
CA ILE A 101 0.25 5.21 -6.82
C ILE A 101 1.00 6.52 -6.95
N THR A 102 0.71 7.48 -6.08
CA THR A 102 1.45 8.73 -5.96
C THR A 102 2.27 8.66 -4.68
N ILE A 103 3.59 8.86 -4.81
CA ILE A 103 4.51 8.96 -3.67
C ILE A 103 4.97 10.42 -3.64
N ASP A 104 4.52 11.15 -2.61
CA ASP A 104 4.79 12.57 -2.43
C ASP A 104 6.11 12.78 -1.67
N ASP A 105 6.40 11.91 -0.71
CA ASP A 105 7.67 11.86 0.03
C ASP A 105 8.15 10.42 0.12
N ALA A 106 9.36 10.14 -0.38
CA ALA A 106 9.97 8.81 -0.39
C ALA A 106 11.21 8.71 0.51
N THR A 107 11.44 9.70 1.37
CA THR A 107 12.64 9.76 2.19
C THR A 107 12.60 8.78 3.37
N THR A 108 11.39 8.46 3.85
CA THR A 108 11.18 7.64 5.05
C THR A 108 10.72 6.21 4.76
N VAL A 109 10.35 5.90 3.51
CA VAL A 109 9.80 4.59 3.12
C VAL A 109 10.38 4.11 1.79
N PRO A 110 10.82 2.84 1.69
CA PRO A 110 11.26 2.26 0.42
C PRO A 110 10.12 2.17 -0.59
N LYS A 111 10.31 2.71 -1.79
CA LYS A 111 9.27 2.77 -2.84
C LYS A 111 8.86 1.37 -3.29
N GLU A 112 9.82 0.48 -3.40
CA GLU A 112 9.66 -0.91 -3.81
C GLU A 112 8.73 -1.65 -2.86
N SER A 113 8.87 -1.42 -1.54
CA SER A 113 7.98 -2.00 -0.53
C SER A 113 6.54 -1.52 -0.68
N ILE A 114 6.33 -0.24 -0.98
CA ILE A 114 4.99 0.32 -1.24
C ILE A 114 4.36 -0.32 -2.48
N VAL A 115 5.11 -0.41 -3.58
CA VAL A 115 4.61 -0.97 -4.84
C VAL A 115 4.31 -2.47 -4.68
N ALA A 116 5.20 -3.24 -4.07
CA ALA A 116 4.99 -4.67 -3.82
C ALA A 116 3.76 -4.92 -2.94
N ALA A 117 3.60 -4.14 -1.87
CA ALA A 117 2.42 -4.21 -1.01
C ALA A 117 1.14 -3.88 -1.80
N ALA A 118 1.13 -2.82 -2.61
CA ALA A 118 -0.03 -2.44 -3.40
C ALA A 118 -0.48 -3.54 -4.38
N ILE A 119 0.48 -4.19 -5.07
CA ILE A 119 0.21 -5.31 -5.98
C ILE A 119 -0.45 -6.49 -5.24
N VAL A 120 0.06 -6.80 -4.05
CA VAL A 120 -0.43 -7.94 -3.26
C VAL A 120 -1.79 -7.66 -2.65
N ILE A 121 -2.01 -6.45 -2.15
CA ILE A 121 -3.32 -6.01 -1.67
C ILE A 121 -4.36 -6.16 -2.78
N ASP A 122 -4.05 -5.71 -4.00
CA ASP A 122 -4.92 -5.86 -5.16
C ASP A 122 -5.20 -7.34 -5.47
N ALA A 123 -4.15 -8.17 -5.55
CA ALA A 123 -4.28 -9.60 -5.80
C ALA A 123 -5.13 -10.34 -4.74
N ILE A 124 -5.09 -9.90 -3.48
CA ILE A 124 -5.88 -10.48 -2.38
C ILE A 124 -7.31 -9.97 -2.40
N GLN A 125 -7.51 -8.68 -2.63
CA GLN A 125 -8.84 -8.08 -2.66
C GLN A 125 -9.65 -8.63 -3.82
N GLY A 126 -8.97 -8.99 -4.92
CA GLY A 126 -9.60 -9.60 -6.08
C GLY A 126 -10.54 -8.62 -6.79
N ASN A 127 -10.78 -8.88 -8.06
CA ASN A 127 -12.03 -8.46 -8.66
C ASN A 127 -13.19 -9.26 -8.05
#